data_AF-A0A1Y1VT90-F1
#
_entry.id   AF-A0A1Y1VT90-F1
#
_cell.length_a   1.000
_cell.length_b   1.000
_cell.length_c   1.000
_cell.angle_alpha   90.00
_cell.angle_beta   90.00
_cell.angle_gamma   90.00
#
_symmetry.space_group_name_H-M   'P 1'
#
loop_
_entity.id
_entity.type
_entity.pdbx_description
1 polymer ?
#
loop_
_entity_poly.entity_id
_entity_poly.type
_entity_poly.pdbx_seq_one_letter_code
_entity_poly.pdbx_strand_id
1 'polypeptide(L)' 'MSETLASAQLSPATLIATPDSANKAKLRSYLNHRMKVACSDGRQFVGIFKCVDYGQNLILADTTEHRNGKE' A
#
# COMPACT_ATOMS: atom_id res chain seq x y z
N MET A 1 4.61 45.52 -31.29
CA MET A 1 4.18 44.92 -30.01
C MET A 1 4.74 43.51 -30.02
N SER A 2 5.85 43.29 -29.31
CA SER A 2 6.63 42.05 -29.35
C SER A 2 6.12 41.10 -28.28
N GLU A 3 5.67 39.92 -28.66
CA GLU A 3 5.24 38.87 -27.73
C GLU A 3 6.47 38.12 -27.20
N THR A 4 6.73 38.22 -25.90
CA THR A 4 7.79 37.49 -25.22
C THR A 4 7.23 36.14 -24.74
N LEU A 5 7.56 35.06 -25.45
CA LEU A 5 7.32 33.69 -25.01
C LEU A 5 8.33 33.33 -23.91
N ALA A 6 7.88 33.30 -22.66
CA ALA A 6 8.66 32.78 -21.55
C ALA A 6 8.69 31.23 -21.62
N SER A 7 9.79 30.69 -22.12
CA SER A 7 10.11 29.26 -22.07
C SER A 7 10.38 28.84 -20.61
N ALA A 8 9.37 28.26 -19.95
CA ALA A 8 9.53 27.67 -18.63
C ALA A 8 10.36 26.39 -18.74
N GLN A 9 11.64 26.49 -18.38
CA GLN A 9 12.57 25.38 -18.34
C GLN A 9 12.29 24.54 -17.08
N LEU A 10 11.54 23.45 -17.24
CA LEU A 10 11.32 22.46 -16.17
C LEU A 10 12.62 21.69 -15.93
N SER A 11 13.17 21.78 -14.72
CA SER A 11 14.34 21.02 -14.31
C SER A 11 13.98 19.55 -14.04
N PRO A 12 14.86 18.58 -14.36
CA PRO A 12 14.56 17.15 -14.27
C PRO A 12 14.52 16.58 -12.83
N ALA A 13 14.55 17.43 -11.79
CA ALA A 13 14.72 17.00 -10.41
C ALA A 13 13.41 16.89 -9.59
N THR A 14 12.25 17.09 -10.20
CA THR A 14 10.97 16.91 -9.50
C THR A 14 10.20 15.72 -10.06
N LEU A 15 10.63 14.51 -9.67
CA LEU A 15 9.69 13.40 -9.53
C LEU A 15 8.73 13.80 -8.42
N ILE A 16 7.66 14.51 -8.79
CA ILE A 16 6.56 14.86 -7.90
C ILE A 16 5.99 13.53 -7.41
N ALA A 17 6.32 13.14 -6.19
CA ALA A 17 5.58 12.12 -5.48
C ALA A 17 4.14 12.64 -5.38
N THR A 18 3.29 12.21 -6.32
CA THR A 18 1.87 12.52 -6.27
C THR A 18 1.36 12.10 -4.89
N PRO A 19 0.59 12.96 -4.19
CA PRO A 19 0.05 12.58 -2.91
C PRO A 19 -0.68 11.25 -3.07
N ASP A 20 -0.27 10.27 -2.27
CA ASP A 20 -0.87 8.95 -2.33
C ASP A 20 -2.36 9.06 -2.12
N SER A 21 -3.14 8.27 -2.87
CA SER A 21 -4.57 8.24 -2.66
C SER A 21 -4.88 7.93 -1.19
N ALA A 22 -6.01 8.42 -0.69
CA ALA A 22 -6.42 8.17 0.69
C ALA A 22 -6.38 6.68 1.06
N ASN A 23 -6.66 5.80 0.09
CA ASN A 23 -6.57 4.35 0.23
C ASN A 23 -5.13 3.86 0.46
N LYS A 24 -4.15 4.38 -0.29
CA LYS A 24 -2.73 4.04 -0.12
C LYS A 24 -2.22 4.56 1.23
N ALA A 25 -2.58 5.78 1.62
CA ALA A 25 -2.22 6.34 2.92
C ALA A 25 -2.79 5.49 4.08
N LYS A 26 -4.07 5.10 3.97
CA LYS A 26 -4.72 4.20 4.93
C LYS A 26 -4.03 2.84 5.01
N LEU A 27 -3.65 2.26 3.87
CA LEU A 27 -2.99 0.96 3.83
C LEU A 27 -1.59 1.01 4.45
N ARG A 28 -0.84 2.10 4.23
CA ARG A 28 0.44 2.32 4.91
C ARG A 28 0.29 2.45 6.43
N SER A 29 -0.83 3.02 6.91
CA SER A 29 -1.10 3.14 8.34
C SER A 29 -1.24 1.78 9.05
N TYR A 30 -1.44 0.69 8.30
CA TYR A 30 -1.56 -0.66 8.86
C TYR A 30 -0.22 -1.41 8.91
N LEU A 31 0.85 -0.88 8.31
CA LEU A 31 2.15 -1.54 8.27
C LEU A 31 2.69 -1.76 9.69
N ASN A 32 3.30 -2.91 9.90
CA ASN A 32 3.85 -3.38 11.17
C ASN A 32 2.82 -3.57 12.30
N HIS A 33 1.53 -3.51 12.00
CA HIS A 33 0.47 -3.87 12.94
C HIS A 33 0.00 -5.32 12.72
N ARG A 34 -0.55 -5.92 13.78
CA ARG A 34 -1.21 -7.23 13.71
C ARG A 34 -2.48 -7.10 12.85
N MET A 35 -2.58 -7.89 11.80
CA MET A 35 -3.69 -7.93 10.85
C MET A 35 -4.29 -9.33 10.79
N LYS A 36 -5.62 -9.39 10.68
CA LYS A 36 -6.36 -10.62 10.39
C LYS A 36 -6.85 -10.58 8.94
N VAL A 37 -6.50 -11.60 8.16
CA VAL A 37 -6.90 -11.76 6.75
C VAL A 37 -7.82 -12.97 6.67
N ALA A 38 -9.03 -12.75 6.17
CA ALA A 38 -9.98 -13.84 5.89
C ALA A 38 -9.90 -14.20 4.40
N CYS A 39 -9.67 -15.48 4.12
CA CYS A 39 -9.63 -16.03 2.77
C CYS A 39 -11.00 -16.61 2.39
N SER A 40 -11.32 -16.58 1.10
CA SER A 40 -12.60 -17.09 0.56
C SER A 40 -12.79 -18.60 0.73
N ASP A 41 -11.71 -19.34 0.98
CA ASP A 41 -11.72 -20.78 1.25
C ASP A 41 -11.91 -21.14 2.74
N GLY A 42 -12.21 -20.14 3.58
CA GLY A 42 -12.51 -20.32 5.01
C GLY A 42 -11.28 -20.31 5.92
N ARG A 43 -10.08 -20.08 5.39
CA ARG A 43 -8.87 -19.85 6.20
C ARG A 43 -8.83 -18.43 6.75
N GLN A 44 -8.24 -18.26 7.92
CA GLN A 44 -7.94 -16.96 8.52
C GLN A 44 -6.47 -16.91 8.89
N PHE A 45 -5.75 -15.88 8.43
CA PHE A 45 -4.36 -15.66 8.79
C PHE A 45 -4.26 -14.48 9.74
N VAL A 46 -3.58 -14.66 10.89
CA VAL A 46 -3.30 -13.58 11.84
C VAL A 46 -1.80 -13.41 11.97
N GLY A 47 -1.28 -12.28 11.51
CA GLY A 47 0.16 -12.00 11.49
C GLY A 47 0.44 -10.50 11.47
N ILE A 48 1.72 -10.12 11.36
CA ILE A 48 2.16 -8.72 11.26
C ILE A 48 2.17 -8.31 9.79
N PHE A 49 1.41 -7.28 9.42
CA PHE A 49 1.34 -6.80 8.04
C PHE A 49 2.63 -6.09 7.62
N LYS A 50 3.33 -6.61 6.60
CA LYS A 50 4.64 -6.08 6.19
C LYS A 50 4.60 -5.30 4.89
N CYS A 51 3.83 -5.75 3.90
CA CYS A 51 3.65 -5.02 2.66
C CYS A 51 2.49 -5.60 1.85
N VAL A 52 2.09 -4.82 0.85
CA VAL A 52 1.12 -5.20 -0.18
C VAL A 52 1.52 -4.58 -1.50
N ASP A 53 1.31 -5.29 -2.60
CA ASP A 53 1.57 -4.80 -3.94
C ASP A 53 0.29 -4.36 -4.67
N TYR A 54 0.44 -3.94 -5.94
CA TYR A 54 -0.69 -3.54 -6.78
C TYR A 54 -1.67 -4.69 -7.07
N GLY A 55 -1.18 -5.93 -7.12
CA GLY A 55 -1.97 -7.13 -7.33
C GLY A 55 -2.70 -7.62 -6.08
N GLN A 56 -2.64 -6.86 -4.98
CA GLN A 56 -3.18 -7.25 -3.67
C GLN A 56 -2.50 -8.48 -3.06
N ASN A 57 -1.29 -8.81 -3.52
CA ASN A 57 -0.47 -9.81 -2.83
C ASN A 57 0.04 -9.19 -1.53
N LEU A 58 -0.12 -9.91 -0.42
CA LEU A 58 0.19 -9.44 0.93
C LEU A 58 1.22 -10.33 1.61
N ILE A 59 2.13 -9.70 2.37
CA ILE A 59 3.11 -10.41 3.20
C ILE A 59 2.76 -10.19 4.67
N LEU A 60 2.66 -11.29 5.40
CA LEU A 60 2.51 -11.31 6.85
C LEU A 60 3.77 -11.95 7.48
N ALA A 61 4.25 -11.39 8.58
CA ALA A 61 5.27 -12.01 9.44
C ALA A 61 4.61 -12.62 10.68
N ASP A 62 5.26 -13.58 11.35
CA ASP A 62 4.77 -14.24 12.59
C ASP A 62 3.30 -14.66 12.49
N THR A 63 2.98 -15.41 11.44
CA THR A 63 1.59 -15.67 11.03
C THR A 63 1.10 -17.02 11.54
N THR A 64 -0.09 -17.01 12.16
CA THR A 64 -0.85 -18.20 12.51
C THR A 64 -2.00 -18.36 11.52
N GLU A 65 -2.20 -19.58 11.01
CA GLU A 65 -3.37 -19.95 10.22
C GLU A 65 -4.44 -20.54 11.14
N HIS A 66 -5.70 -20.15 10.95
CA HIS A 66 -6.85 -20.72 11.63
C HIS A 66 -7.86 -21.21 10.59
N ARG A 67 -8.45 -22.39 10.83
CA ARG A 67 -9.49 -22.96 9.98
C ARG A 67 -10.71 -23.28 10.82
N ASN A 68 -11.89 -22.83 10.40
CA ASN A 68 -13.15 -23.05 11.11
C ASN A 68 -13.14 -22.61 12.60
N GLY A 69 -12.40 -21.55 12.95
CA GLY A 69 -12.32 -21.05 14.32
C GLY A 69 -11.48 -21.90 15.28
N LYS A 70 -10.67 -22.83 14.77
CA LYS A 70 -9.63 -23.53 15.55
C LYS A 70 -8.23 -23.09 15.10
N GLU A 71 -7.35 -22.93 16.08
CA GLU A 71 -5.88 -22.84 15.91
C GLU A 71 -5.30 -24.10 15.30
#